data_AF-A0A3C0SHX9-F1
#
_entry.id   AF-A0A3C0SHX9-F1
#
_cell.length_a   1.000
_cell.length_b   1.000
_cell.length_c   1.000
_cell.angle_alpha   90.00
_cell.angle_beta   90.00
_cell.angle_gamma   90.00
#
_symmetry.space_group_name_H-M   'P 1'
#
loop_
_entity.id
_entity.type
_entity.pdbx_description
1 polymer ?
#
loop_
_entity_poly.entity_id
_entity_poly.type
_entity_poly.pdbx_seq_one_letter_code
_entity_poly.pdbx_strand_id
1 'polypeptide(L)'
;MFLLDNRHVYLPGCFDIDIHQQSTFTWWFWATRTQEEAMRLASRLGQAGRGLVSPAEPTDVWTISLEALEAYDRKAESFYEFVDDLALPVSRKGSVV
;
A
#
# COMPACT_ATOMS: atom_id res chain seq x y z
N MET A 1 -21.02 9.33 34.98
CA MET A 1 -21.27 7.92 34.58
C MET A 1 -19.93 7.36 34.07
N PHE A 2 -19.40 6.37 34.77
CA PHE A 2 -17.97 6.11 35.02
C PHE A 2 -17.25 5.21 33.97
N LEU A 3 -17.65 5.28 32.69
CA LEU A 3 -17.06 4.45 31.60
C LEU A 3 -16.66 5.24 30.34
N LEU A 4 -16.68 6.58 30.38
CA LEU A 4 -16.08 7.43 29.33
C LEU A 4 -14.69 7.96 29.74
N ASP A 5 -14.32 7.81 31.02
CA ASP A 5 -13.17 8.48 31.64
C ASP A 5 -11.83 7.70 31.56
N ASN A 6 -11.75 6.61 30.79
CA ASN A 6 -10.48 5.89 30.54
C ASN A 6 -10.10 5.83 29.06
N ARG A 7 -10.35 6.91 28.31
CA ARG A 7 -9.92 7.06 26.92
C ARG A 7 -8.55 7.73 26.76
N HIS A 8 -7.83 7.96 27.87
CA HIS A 8 -6.53 8.64 27.90
C HIS A 8 -5.40 7.73 28.39
N VAL A 9 -5.37 6.46 27.98
CA VAL A 9 -4.11 5.72 28.03
C VAL A 9 -3.24 6.24 26.88
N TYR A 10 -2.48 7.29 27.16
CA TYR A 10 -1.44 7.81 26.30
C TYR A 10 -0.27 6.82 26.30
N LEU A 11 -0.07 6.10 25.20
CA LEU A 11 1.18 5.40 24.92
C LEU A 11 2.15 6.40 24.26
N PRO A 12 3.32 6.70 24.84
CA PRO A 12 4.27 7.61 24.21
C PRO A 12 4.78 6.99 22.90
N GLY A 13 4.37 7.54 21.76
CA GLY A 13 4.66 7.01 20.42
C GLY A 13 3.42 6.58 19.60
N CYS A 14 2.20 6.85 20.09
CA CYS A 14 0.87 6.69 19.47
C CYS A 14 0.81 6.87 17.93
N PHE A 15 -0.13 6.23 17.21
CA PHE A 15 -1.54 6.66 17.16
C PHE A 15 -2.58 5.53 17.04
N ASP A 16 -3.62 5.62 17.88
CA ASP A 16 -4.95 5.02 17.64
C ASP A 16 -5.69 5.93 16.65
N ILE A 17 -6.07 5.39 15.48
CA ILE A 17 -6.75 6.14 14.42
C ILE A 17 -8.15 5.55 14.24
N ASP A 18 -9.13 6.45 14.31
CA ASP A 18 -10.55 6.23 14.52
C ASP A 18 -11.25 5.15 13.67
N ILE A 19 -12.20 4.53 14.35
CA ILE A 19 -13.11 3.42 14.02
C ILE A 19 -14.28 3.81 13.08
N HIS A 20 -14.04 4.69 12.11
CA HIS A 20 -15.07 5.06 11.12
C HIS A 20 -14.78 4.40 9.76
N GLN A 21 -15.39 3.22 9.55
CA GLN A 21 -15.45 2.49 8.27
C GLN A 21 -14.13 2.36 7.51
N GLN A 22 -13.13 1.70 8.10
CA GLN A 22 -12.09 1.10 7.27
C GLN A 22 -12.74 -0.01 6.44
N SER A 23 -13.01 0.26 5.17
CA SER A 23 -13.09 -0.80 4.18
C SER A 23 -11.76 -1.52 4.26
N THR A 24 -11.68 -2.68 4.90
CA THR A 24 -10.44 -3.44 4.99
C THR A 24 -10.00 -3.79 3.56
N PHE A 25 -9.03 -3.06 3.03
CA PHE A 25 -8.40 -3.38 1.75
C PHE A 25 -6.96 -3.79 2.00
N THR A 26 -6.52 -4.81 1.27
CA THR A 26 -5.18 -5.38 1.43
C THR A 26 -4.28 -4.85 0.33
N TRP A 27 -3.03 -4.51 0.66
CA TRP A 27 -2.01 -4.19 -0.34
C TRP A 27 -0.95 -5.28 -0.37
N TRP A 28 -0.63 -5.76 -1.57
CA TRP A 28 0.45 -6.71 -1.80
C TRP A 28 1.56 -6.07 -2.61
N PHE A 29 2.78 -6.18 -2.08
CA PHE A 29 4.00 -5.66 -2.70
C PHE A 29 4.93 -6.80 -3.07
N TRP A 30 5.39 -6.80 -4.31
CA TRP A 30 6.56 -7.56 -4.72
C TRP A 30 7.76 -6.62 -4.82
N ALA A 31 8.75 -6.85 -3.95
CA ALA A 31 10.01 -6.12 -3.96
C ALA A 31 11.02 -6.78 -4.92
N THR A 32 11.63 -5.99 -5.80
CA THR A 32 12.73 -6.40 -6.67
C THR A 32 13.99 -5.60 -6.35
N ARG A 33 15.15 -5.99 -6.88
CA ARG A 33 16.38 -5.23 -6.62
C ARG A 33 16.41 -3.97 -7.46
N THR A 34 16.10 -4.08 -8.75
CA THR A 34 16.17 -2.97 -9.71
C THR A 34 14.80 -2.52 -10.21
N GLN A 35 14.73 -1.29 -10.70
CA GLN A 35 13.51 -0.73 -11.29
C GLN A 35 13.09 -1.50 -12.55
N GLU A 36 14.06 -1.95 -13.36
CA GLU A 36 13.78 -2.75 -14.56
C GLU A 36 13.15 -4.10 -14.21
N GLU A 37 13.59 -4.75 -13.13
CA GLU A 37 12.96 -5.97 -12.63
C GLU A 37 11.52 -5.73 -12.16
N ALA A 38 11.26 -4.63 -11.44
CA ALA A 38 9.92 -4.25 -10.99
C ALA A 38 8.98 -4.06 -12.19
N MET A 39 9.42 -3.31 -13.22
CA MET A 39 8.65 -3.07 -14.44
C MET A 39 8.32 -4.38 -15.19
N ARG A 40 9.31 -5.26 -15.36
CA ARG A 40 9.10 -6.57 -16.01
C ARG A 40 8.14 -7.44 -15.21
N LEU A 41 8.25 -7.44 -13.87
CA LEU A 41 7.36 -8.20 -13.01
C LEU A 41 5.93 -7.65 -13.04
N ALA A 42 5.77 -6.33 -13.00
CA ALA A 42 4.46 -5.69 -13.09
C ALA A 42 3.75 -6.05 -14.39
N SER A 43 4.46 -5.98 -15.52
CA SER A 43 3.93 -6.37 -16.82
C SER A 43 3.49 -7.84 -16.85
N ARG A 44 4.32 -8.75 -16.32
CA ARG A 44 3.99 -10.19 -16.26
C ARG A 44 2.80 -10.48 -15.35
N LEU A 45 2.75 -9.87 -14.17
CA LEU A 45 1.64 -10.07 -13.23
C LEU A 45 0.35 -9.42 -13.74
N GLY A 46 0.44 -8.29 -14.42
CA GLY A 46 -0.69 -7.61 -15.06
C GLY A 46 -1.39 -8.46 -16.11
N GLN A 47 -0.67 -9.37 -16.79
CA GLN A 47 -1.25 -10.34 -17.72
C GLN A 47 -2.20 -11.34 -17.05
N ALA A 48 -2.00 -11.65 -15.76
CA ALA A 48 -2.93 -12.50 -14.99
C ALA A 48 -4.25 -11.76 -14.66
N GLY A 49 -4.26 -10.43 -14.78
CA GLY A 49 -5.42 -9.58 -14.60
C GLY A 49 -6.10 -9.79 -13.24
N ARG A 50 -7.44 -9.73 -13.23
CA ARG A 50 -8.25 -9.90 -12.01
C ARG A 50 -8.04 -11.25 -11.32
N GLY A 51 -7.61 -12.28 -12.06
CA GLY A 51 -7.34 -13.61 -11.50
C GLY A 51 -6.29 -13.60 -10.40
N LEU A 52 -5.39 -12.62 -10.39
CA LEU A 52 -4.36 -12.47 -9.37
C LEU A 52 -4.92 -12.12 -7.98
N VAL A 53 -6.00 -11.34 -7.92
CA VAL A 53 -6.54 -10.76 -6.67
C VAL A 53 -7.94 -11.22 -6.32
N SER A 54 -8.65 -11.87 -7.25
CA SER A 54 -10.06 -12.25 -7.08
C SER A 54 -10.40 -12.98 -5.77
N PRO A 55 -9.56 -13.86 -5.19
CA PRO A 55 -9.87 -14.53 -3.93
C PRO A 55 -9.71 -13.64 -2.69
N ALA A 56 -9.01 -12.51 -2.82
CA ALA A 56 -8.63 -11.62 -1.71
C ALA A 56 -9.21 -10.21 -1.89
N GLU A 57 -10.21 -10.00 -2.74
CA GLU A 57 -10.80 -8.68 -2.93
C GLU A 57 -11.43 -8.13 -1.63
N PRO A 58 -11.24 -6.84 -1.30
CA PRO A 58 -10.51 -5.83 -2.07
C PRO A 58 -8.99 -5.88 -1.80
N THR A 59 -8.19 -6.14 -2.85
CA THR A 59 -6.73 -6.14 -2.80
C THR A 59 -6.15 -5.35 -3.98
N ASP A 60 -5.23 -4.43 -3.69
CA ASP A 60 -4.38 -3.80 -4.70
C ASP A 60 -3.00 -4.47 -4.73
N VAL A 61 -2.47 -4.63 -5.94
CA VAL A 61 -1.16 -5.25 -6.14
C VAL A 61 -0.20 -4.26 -6.77
N TRP A 62 1.00 -4.25 -6.23
CA TRP A 62 2.08 -3.37 -6.59
C TRP A 62 3.40 -4.13 -6.74
N THR A 63 4.29 -3.59 -7.57
CA THR A 63 5.72 -3.94 -7.52
C THR A 63 6.52 -2.71 -7.14
N ILE A 64 7.63 -2.90 -6.45
CA ILE A 64 8.52 -1.81 -6.01
C ILE A 64 9.96 -2.28 -6.10
N SER A 65 10.90 -1.39 -6.41
CA SER A 65 12.32 -1.72 -6.43
C SER A 65 13.04 -1.16 -5.20
N LEU A 66 13.96 -1.95 -4.65
CA LEU A 66 14.85 -1.48 -3.58
C LEU A 66 15.72 -0.31 -4.07
N GLU A 67 16.15 -0.33 -5.33
CA GLU A 67 16.84 0.78 -5.98
C GLU A 67 16.06 2.10 -5.88
N ALA A 68 14.77 2.09 -6.21
CA ALA A 68 13.93 3.30 -6.12
C ALA A 68 13.68 3.71 -4.65
N LEU A 69 13.60 2.74 -3.73
CA LEU A 69 13.47 3.00 -2.29
C LEU A 69 14.71 3.67 -1.71
N GLU A 70 15.90 3.17 -2.07
CA GLU A 70 17.18 3.70 -1.62
C GLU A 70 17.44 5.09 -2.20
N ALA A 71 16.96 5.35 -3.42
CA ALA A 71 17.07 6.65 -4.08
C ALA A 71 16.01 7.68 -3.63
N TYR A 72 15.06 7.30 -2.78
CA TYR A 72 13.98 8.19 -2.34
C TYR A 72 14.51 9.22 -1.34
N ASP A 73 14.60 10.49 -1.78
CA ASP A 73 15.29 11.57 -1.07
C ASP A 73 14.36 12.56 -0.36
N ARG A 74 13.05 12.33 -0.40
CA ARG A 74 12.04 13.14 0.29
C ARG A 74 11.38 12.38 1.43
N LYS A 75 10.86 13.12 2.41
CA LYS A 75 10.01 12.56 3.47
C LYS A 75 8.59 12.43 2.92
N ALA A 76 8.06 11.20 2.89
CA ALA A 76 6.64 10.99 2.65
C ALA A 76 5.85 11.32 3.94
N GLU A 77 4.77 12.08 3.82
CA GLU A 77 3.88 12.41 4.94
C GLU A 77 2.93 11.24 5.27
N SER A 78 2.79 10.28 4.34
CA SER A 78 2.07 9.03 4.57
C SER A 78 2.62 7.86 3.75
N PHE A 79 2.24 6.65 4.13
CA PHE A 79 2.55 5.45 3.34
C PHE A 79 1.93 5.49 1.94
N TYR A 80 0.78 6.14 1.76
CA TYR A 80 0.10 6.26 0.46
C TYR A 80 0.88 7.09 -0.53
N GLU A 81 1.41 8.23 -0.09
CA GLU A 81 2.22 9.13 -0.93
C GLU A 81 3.45 8.39 -1.48
N PHE A 82 4.17 7.70 -0.58
CA PHE A 82 5.31 6.87 -0.95
C PHE A 82 4.97 5.78 -1.98
N VAL A 83 3.80 5.14 -1.85
CA VAL A 83 3.34 4.12 -2.82
C VAL A 83 2.98 4.74 -4.16
N ASP A 84 2.26 5.87 -4.16
CA ASP A 84 1.93 6.59 -5.40
C ASP A 84 3.18 7.09 -6.13
N ASP A 85 4.25 7.41 -5.40
CA ASP A 85 5.48 7.93 -5.95
C ASP A 85 6.42 6.85 -6.52
N LEU A 86 6.47 5.68 -5.89
CA LEU A 86 7.51 4.67 -6.17
C LEU A 86 6.98 3.34 -6.69
N ALA A 87 5.76 2.96 -6.32
CA ALA A 87 5.25 1.64 -6.61
C ALA A 87 4.59 1.60 -8.00
N LEU A 88 4.86 0.54 -8.75
CA LEU A 88 4.24 0.29 -10.04
C LEU A 88 2.96 -0.53 -9.84
N PRO A 89 1.79 -0.05 -10.29
CA PRO A 89 0.54 -0.77 -10.13
C PRO A 89 0.51 -2.01 -11.03
N VAL A 90 0.00 -3.11 -10.48
CA VAL A 90 -0.27 -4.37 -11.20
C VAL A 90 -1.77 -4.56 -11.39
N SER A 91 -2.55 -4.34 -10.33
CA SER A 91 -4.01 -4.35 -10.37
C SER A 91 -4.54 -3.28 -9.43
N ARG A 92 -4.59 -2.03 -9.90
CA ARG A 92 -5.30 -0.94 -9.21
C ARG A 92 -6.65 -0.77 -9.91
N LYS A 93 -7.76 -0.92 -9.20
CA LYS A 93 -9.06 -0.46 -9.73
C LYS A 93 -9.06 1.06 -9.71
N GLY A 94 -8.68 1.70 -10.82
CA GLY A 94 -8.83 3.15 -10.98
C GLY A 94 -7.87 3.82 -11.97
N SER A 95 -8.17 3.71 -13.26
CA SER A 95 -8.21 4.83 -14.23
C SER A 95 -8.45 4.24 -15.62
N VAL A 96 -9.73 4.07 -15.95
CA VAL A 96 -10.17 4.05 -17.36
C VAL A 96 -10.19 5.51 -17.78
N VAL A 97 -9.40 5.84 -18.81
CA VAL A 97 -9.50 7.13 -19.53
C VAL A 97 -10.85 7.22 -20.21
#